data_AF-A0A8K0S9U6-F1
#
_entry.id   AF-A0A8K0S9U6-F1
#
_cell.length_a   1.000
_cell.length_b   1.000
_cell.length_c   1.000
_cell.angle_alpha   90.00
_cell.angle_beta   90.00
_cell.angle_gamma   90.00
#
_symmetry.space_group_name_H-M   'P 1'
#
loop_
_entity.id
_entity.type
_entity.pdbx_description
1 polymer ?
#
loop_
_entity_poly.entity_id
_entity_poly.type
_entity_poly.pdbx_seq_one_letter_code
_entity_poly.pdbx_strand_id
1 'polypeptide(L)'
;MVDLTDNNGDQIRSDQEYWYKIALADGREIGLGEPWKSSANNGRTLLKVVPAGQGIVWRYQRFDGDNRPAQGWPIGDKGYLRGLQVNFDGSETIKHMSVSAGSQHRLCGYDDNNNYGLVAEQLPKHRVALYAYNGSGNVCGLRVTADNIIIAHESGHAMALDCEFVRVSTRKFIGLF
;
A
#
# COMPACT_ATOMS: atom_id res chain seq x y z
N MET A 1 -5.82 -6.84 -21.32
CA MET A 1 -4.99 -6.12 -20.34
C MET A 1 -4.58 -7.14 -19.29
N VAL A 2 -3.32 -7.17 -18.87
CA VAL A 2 -2.80 -8.18 -17.92
C VAL A 2 -2.73 -7.53 -16.54
N ASP A 3 -3.28 -8.21 -15.54
CA ASP A 3 -3.32 -7.72 -14.16
C ASP A 3 -2.10 -8.20 -13.37
N LEU A 4 -1.73 -7.44 -12.33
CA LEU A 4 -0.77 -7.84 -11.31
C LEU A 4 -1.27 -9.07 -10.57
N THR A 5 -0.32 -9.91 -10.16
CA THR A 5 -0.56 -11.13 -9.39
C THR A 5 0.02 -11.03 -7.98
N ASP A 6 -0.65 -11.68 -7.04
CA ASP A 6 -0.20 -11.90 -5.67
C ASP A 6 0.83 -13.04 -5.59
N ASN A 7 1.28 -13.32 -4.37
CA ASN A 7 2.30 -14.33 -4.08
C ASN A 7 1.95 -15.77 -4.52
N ASN A 8 0.69 -16.07 -4.80
CA ASN A 8 0.25 -17.39 -5.29
C ASN A 8 0.05 -17.41 -6.82
N GLY A 9 0.28 -16.27 -7.49
CA GLY A 9 -0.03 -16.10 -8.92
C GLY A 9 -1.50 -15.76 -9.18
N ASP A 10 -2.31 -15.55 -8.15
CA ASP A 10 -3.70 -15.10 -8.31
C ASP A 10 -3.73 -13.60 -8.59
N GLN A 11 -4.73 -13.11 -9.33
CA GLN A 11 -4.88 -11.68 -9.58
C GLN A 11 -5.05 -10.89 -8.27
N ILE A 12 -4.38 -9.74 -8.18
CA ILE A 12 -4.69 -8.75 -7.14
C ILE A 12 -6.05 -8.12 -7.44
N ARG A 13 -6.99 -8.20 -6.49
CA ARG A 13 -8.39 -7.80 -6.69
C ARG A 13 -8.88 -6.78 -5.66
N SER A 14 -9.85 -5.98 -6.06
CA SER A 14 -10.53 -4.98 -5.22
C SER A 14 -11.61 -5.55 -4.30
N ASP A 15 -11.71 -6.86 -4.20
CA ASP A 15 -12.74 -7.57 -3.44
C ASP A 15 -12.56 -7.42 -1.92
N GLN A 16 -13.67 -7.38 -1.18
CA GLN A 16 -13.66 -7.20 0.28
C GLN A 16 -12.96 -8.35 1.03
N GLU A 17 -12.89 -9.53 0.42
CA GLU A 17 -12.22 -10.71 0.98
C GLU A 17 -10.71 -10.75 0.68
N TYR A 18 -10.22 -9.86 -0.19
CA TYR A 18 -8.86 -9.88 -0.71
C TYR A 18 -8.02 -8.78 -0.04
N TRP A 19 -7.35 -9.19 1.04
CA TRP A 19 -6.41 -8.36 1.77
C TRP A 19 -5.00 -8.89 1.59
N TYR A 20 -4.04 -7.99 1.58
CA TYR A 20 -2.66 -8.29 1.27
C TYR A 20 -1.73 -7.63 2.27
N LYS A 21 -0.72 -8.36 2.74
CA LYS A 21 0.48 -7.73 3.28
C LYS A 21 1.37 -7.35 2.12
N ILE A 22 2.08 -6.23 2.24
CA ILE A 22 3.13 -5.86 1.29
C ILE A 22 4.45 -6.22 1.94
N ALA A 23 5.03 -7.34 1.51
CA ALA A 23 6.31 -7.83 1.99
C ALA A 23 7.44 -7.34 1.06
N LEU A 24 8.54 -6.87 1.63
CA LEU A 24 9.73 -6.48 0.89
C LEU A 24 10.60 -7.71 0.57
N ALA A 25 11.54 -7.55 -0.34
CA ALA A 25 12.47 -8.61 -0.73
C ALA A 25 13.31 -9.20 0.43
N ASP A 26 13.46 -8.47 1.55
CA ASP A 26 14.14 -8.92 2.76
C ASP A 26 13.21 -9.59 3.80
N GLY A 27 11.93 -9.78 3.44
CA GLY A 27 10.91 -10.41 4.28
C GLY A 27 10.25 -9.49 5.29
N ARG A 28 10.65 -8.22 5.39
CA ARG A 28 9.97 -7.23 6.23
C ARG A 28 8.68 -6.73 5.56
N GLU A 29 7.80 -6.10 6.31
CA GLU A 29 6.47 -5.68 5.82
C GLU A 29 6.31 -4.15 5.88
N ILE A 30 5.36 -3.61 5.12
CA ILE A 30 4.91 -2.22 5.29
C ILE A 30 3.93 -2.15 6.47
N GLY A 31 4.23 -1.30 7.44
CA GLY A 31 3.43 -1.03 8.62
C GLY A 31 3.21 0.46 8.88
N LEU A 32 2.37 0.77 9.87
CA LEU A 32 2.21 2.13 10.37
C LEU A 32 3.38 2.49 11.29
N GLY A 33 3.94 3.67 11.07
CA GLY A 33 4.91 4.31 11.96
C GLY A 33 4.28 5.45 12.77
N GLU A 34 5.08 6.47 13.06
CA GLU A 34 4.59 7.57 13.89
C GLU A 34 3.58 8.46 13.15
N PRO A 35 2.60 9.03 13.87
CA PRO A 35 1.81 10.15 13.37
C PRO A 35 2.73 11.28 12.91
N TRP A 36 2.47 11.81 11.71
CA TRP A 36 3.24 12.89 11.15
C TRP A 36 2.39 14.15 11.03
N LYS A 37 2.65 15.07 11.96
CA LYS A 37 1.94 16.34 12.11
C LYS A 37 1.70 17.02 10.77
N SER A 38 0.43 17.25 10.45
CA SER A 38 -0.05 18.04 9.32
C SER A 38 -0.97 19.12 9.89
N SER A 39 -0.94 20.33 9.34
CA SER A 39 -1.91 21.38 9.68
C SER A 39 -3.32 21.06 9.17
N ALA A 40 -3.46 20.10 8.25
CA ALA A 40 -4.72 19.75 7.59
C ALA A 40 -5.61 18.77 8.39
N ASN A 41 -5.19 18.32 9.59
CA ASN A 41 -5.91 17.37 10.44
C ASN A 41 -6.44 16.11 9.71
N ASN A 42 -5.62 15.49 8.87
CA ASN A 42 -5.98 14.34 8.02
C ASN A 42 -5.44 13.00 8.52
N GLY A 43 -5.10 12.92 9.82
CA GLY A 43 -4.63 11.68 10.44
C GLY A 43 -3.34 11.09 9.84
N ARG A 44 -2.54 11.91 9.17
CA ARG A 44 -1.34 11.48 8.45
C ARG A 44 -0.39 10.69 9.34
N THR A 45 -0.09 9.47 8.94
CA THR A 45 0.84 8.55 9.63
C THR A 45 1.92 8.11 8.65
N LEU A 46 3.19 8.10 9.07
CA LEU A 46 4.27 7.60 8.21
C LEU A 46 4.09 6.11 7.95
N LEU A 47 4.38 5.66 6.73
CA LEU A 47 4.58 4.23 6.49
C LEU A 47 6.05 3.87 6.69
N LYS A 48 6.26 2.77 7.40
CA LYS A 48 7.58 2.26 7.74
C LYS A 48 7.71 0.79 7.37
N VAL A 49 8.95 0.35 7.25
CA VAL A 49 9.30 -1.06 7.17
C VAL A 49 9.36 -1.63 8.58
N VAL A 50 8.57 -2.65 8.83
CA VAL A 50 8.41 -3.32 10.13
C VAL A 50 8.74 -4.81 10.01
N PRO A 51 9.06 -5.51 11.11
CA PRO A 51 9.26 -6.96 11.06
C PRO A 51 8.05 -7.70 10.48
N ALA A 52 8.31 -8.88 9.91
CA ALA A 52 7.27 -9.79 9.46
C ALA A 52 6.24 -10.04 10.58
N GLY A 53 4.96 -10.08 10.22
CA GLY A 53 3.87 -10.20 11.18
C GLY A 53 3.29 -8.88 11.67
N GLN A 54 4.02 -7.77 11.62
CA GLN A 54 3.61 -6.47 12.18
C GLN A 54 3.04 -5.49 11.16
N GLY A 55 3.05 -5.85 9.88
CA GLY A 55 2.53 -5.01 8.80
C GLY A 55 1.01 -4.83 8.89
N ILE A 56 0.56 -3.69 8.36
CA ILE A 56 -0.85 -3.42 8.09
C ILE A 56 -1.28 -4.22 6.85
N VAL A 57 -2.56 -4.63 6.78
CA VAL A 57 -3.11 -5.27 5.59
C VAL A 57 -3.74 -4.25 4.66
N TRP A 58 -3.55 -4.43 3.36
CA TRP A 58 -4.00 -3.53 2.31
C TRP A 58 -4.97 -4.22 1.39
N ARG A 59 -6.00 -3.50 0.96
CA ARG A 59 -6.89 -3.89 -0.12
C ARG A 59 -6.67 -2.96 -1.31
N TYR A 60 -6.60 -3.54 -2.49
CA TYR A 60 -6.58 -2.81 -3.75
C TYR A 60 -7.90 -2.09 -4.01
N GLN A 61 -7.83 -0.89 -4.58
CA GLN A 61 -8.97 -0.16 -5.11
C GLN A 61 -8.59 0.41 -6.48
N ARG A 62 -9.48 0.23 -7.47
CA ARG A 62 -9.26 0.75 -8.83
C ARG A 62 -9.39 2.28 -8.89
N PHE A 63 -10.25 2.84 -8.05
CA PHE A 63 -10.46 4.27 -7.90
C PHE A 63 -10.34 4.65 -6.42
N ASP A 64 -9.94 5.88 -6.14
CA ASP A 64 -9.74 6.34 -4.77
C ASP A 64 -11.06 6.32 -3.98
N GLY A 65 -11.02 5.77 -2.77
CA GLY A 65 -12.21 5.61 -1.92
C GLY A 65 -13.28 4.66 -2.45
N ASP A 66 -13.04 3.95 -3.56
CA ASP A 66 -14.02 3.10 -4.21
C ASP A 66 -13.92 1.63 -3.76
N ASN A 67 -15.06 0.99 -3.54
CA ASN A 67 -15.18 -0.38 -3.05
C ASN A 67 -15.84 -1.33 -4.07
N ARG A 68 -15.91 -0.93 -5.35
CA ARG A 68 -16.42 -1.81 -6.40
C ARG A 68 -15.62 -3.13 -6.42
N PRO A 69 -16.30 -4.29 -6.31
CA PRO A 69 -15.64 -5.59 -6.29
C PRO A 69 -15.13 -5.99 -7.68
N ALA A 70 -14.32 -7.06 -7.69
CA ALA A 70 -13.88 -7.80 -8.85
C ALA A 70 -13.11 -6.99 -9.91
N GLN A 71 -12.48 -5.87 -9.52
CA GLN A 71 -11.54 -5.17 -10.39
C GLN A 71 -10.13 -5.69 -10.13
N GLY A 72 -9.47 -6.18 -11.17
CA GLY A 72 -8.03 -6.46 -11.14
C GLY A 72 -7.22 -5.17 -11.13
N TRP A 73 -5.94 -5.26 -10.79
CA TRP A 73 -4.99 -4.16 -10.97
C TRP A 73 -4.13 -4.37 -12.22
N PRO A 74 -4.54 -3.80 -13.37
CA PRO A 74 -3.72 -3.78 -14.58
C PRO A 74 -2.31 -3.28 -14.34
N ILE A 75 -1.34 -3.99 -14.91
CA ILE A 75 0.08 -3.62 -14.90
C ILE A 75 0.25 -2.23 -15.53
N GLY A 76 0.98 -1.33 -14.86
CA GLY A 76 1.25 0.02 -15.33
C GLY A 76 0.12 1.02 -15.11
N ASP A 77 -1.07 0.58 -14.67
CA ASP A 77 -2.16 1.50 -14.36
C ASP A 77 -2.07 2.03 -12.94
N LYS A 78 -2.69 3.21 -12.75
CA LYS A 78 -2.89 3.79 -11.44
C LYS A 78 -3.83 2.93 -10.58
N GLY A 79 -3.44 2.73 -9.32
CA GLY A 79 -4.19 2.02 -8.31
C GLY A 79 -4.13 2.71 -6.95
N TYR A 80 -5.00 2.28 -6.04
CA TYR A 80 -5.10 2.82 -4.68
C TYR A 80 -5.10 1.69 -3.67
N LEU A 81 -4.63 1.96 -2.46
CA LEU A 81 -4.58 0.98 -1.38
C LEU A 81 -5.24 1.51 -0.13
N ARG A 82 -6.25 0.78 0.35
CA ARG A 82 -6.91 1.00 1.65
C ARG A 82 -6.39 -0.03 2.65
N GLY A 83 -5.76 0.47 3.69
CA GLY A 83 -5.19 -0.28 4.79
C GLY A 83 -6.18 -0.47 5.93
N LEU A 84 -6.03 -1.59 6.63
CA LEU A 84 -6.74 -1.93 7.86
C LEU A 84 -5.74 -2.50 8.88
N GLN A 85 -5.67 -1.90 10.06
CA GLN A 85 -4.91 -2.42 11.20
C GLN A 85 -5.84 -2.62 12.39
N VAL A 86 -5.77 -3.79 13.02
CA VAL A 86 -6.45 -4.04 14.29
C VAL A 86 -5.51 -3.64 15.42
N ASN A 87 -5.98 -2.78 16.31
CA ASN A 87 -5.27 -2.31 17.49
C ASN A 87 -5.41 -3.31 18.65
N PHE A 88 -4.59 -3.12 19.69
CA PHE A 88 -4.61 -4.00 20.86
C PHE A 88 -5.96 -4.01 21.60
N ASP A 89 -6.70 -2.91 21.57
CA ASP A 89 -8.03 -2.78 22.15
C ASP A 89 -9.16 -3.35 21.27
N GLY A 90 -8.80 -3.95 20.13
CA GLY A 90 -9.74 -4.49 19.14
C GLY A 90 -10.35 -3.43 18.22
N SER A 91 -10.01 -2.15 18.38
CA SER A 91 -10.43 -1.11 17.44
C SER A 91 -9.72 -1.26 16.10
N GLU A 92 -10.36 -0.77 15.04
CA GLU A 92 -9.81 -0.80 13.69
C GLU A 92 -9.31 0.59 13.28
N THR A 93 -8.10 0.64 12.73
CA THR A 93 -7.55 1.83 12.09
C THR A 93 -7.56 1.63 10.58
N ILE A 94 -8.23 2.54 9.87
CA ILE A 94 -8.27 2.58 8.41
C ILE A 94 -7.30 3.64 7.94
N LYS A 95 -6.47 3.33 6.94
CA LYS A 95 -5.54 4.29 6.33
C LYS A 95 -5.54 4.16 4.82
N HIS A 96 -5.40 5.25 4.10
CA HIS A 96 -5.24 5.25 2.65
C HIS A 96 -3.81 5.60 2.28
N MET A 97 -3.19 4.78 1.42
CA MET A 97 -1.78 4.93 1.08
C MET A 97 -1.60 6.03 0.03
N SER A 98 -0.78 7.03 0.34
CA SER A 98 -0.33 8.01 -0.65
C SER A 98 0.97 8.71 -0.27
N VAL A 99 1.53 9.42 -1.23
CA VAL A 99 2.68 10.29 -0.99
C VAL A 99 2.21 11.62 -0.42
N SER A 100 2.95 12.17 0.53
CA SER A 100 2.67 13.51 1.05
C SER A 100 2.89 14.63 0.06
N ALA A 101 1.99 15.61 0.10
CA ALA A 101 2.21 16.93 -0.49
C ALA A 101 3.38 17.65 0.19
N GLY A 102 4.10 18.49 -0.56
CA GLY A 102 5.17 19.34 -0.07
C GLY A 102 6.57 18.93 -0.56
N SER A 103 7.61 19.57 -0.01
CA SER A 103 9.00 19.41 -0.48
C SER A 103 9.69 18.12 -0.05
N GLN A 104 9.15 17.41 0.95
CA GLN A 104 9.63 16.09 1.37
C GLN A 104 8.53 15.07 1.15
N HIS A 105 8.57 14.40 0.01
CA HIS A 105 7.64 13.34 -0.32
C HIS A 105 7.94 12.09 0.51
N ARG A 106 7.00 11.70 1.36
CA ARG A 106 7.04 10.48 2.16
C ARG A 106 5.81 9.65 1.87
N LEU A 107 5.94 8.34 1.88
CA LEU A 107 4.79 7.45 1.79
C LEU A 107 4.09 7.43 3.16
N CYS A 108 2.80 7.70 3.15
CA CYS A 108 1.98 7.91 4.35
C CYS A 108 0.64 7.18 4.22
N GLY A 109 0.05 6.89 5.37
CA GLY A 109 -1.35 6.54 5.52
C GLY A 109 -2.18 7.77 5.91
N TYR A 110 -3.34 7.95 5.30
CA TYR A 110 -4.28 9.06 5.54
C TYR A 110 -5.65 8.56 6.00
N ASP A 111 -6.38 9.37 6.77
CA ASP A 111 -7.76 9.03 7.16
C ASP A 111 -8.78 9.35 6.05
N ASP A 112 -8.40 10.18 5.08
CA ASP A 112 -9.23 10.63 3.97
C ASP A 112 -8.87 9.99 2.61
N ASN A 113 -9.80 10.11 1.66
CA ASN A 113 -9.68 9.60 0.29
C ASN A 113 -9.18 10.68 -0.68
N ASN A 114 -8.06 11.33 -0.37
CA ASN A 114 -7.44 12.34 -1.24
C ASN A 114 -6.02 11.91 -1.64
N ASN A 115 -5.93 10.75 -2.27
CA ASN A 115 -4.70 10.05 -2.57
C ASN A 115 -4.31 10.25 -4.04
N TYR A 116 -3.01 10.37 -4.29
CA TYR A 116 -2.47 10.51 -5.64
C TYR A 116 -2.41 9.19 -6.42
N GLY A 117 -2.46 8.07 -5.68
CA GLY A 117 -2.39 6.70 -6.20
C GLY A 117 -0.95 6.16 -6.33
N LEU A 118 -0.89 4.93 -6.77
CA LEU A 118 0.31 4.11 -6.96
C LEU A 118 0.32 3.55 -8.37
N VAL A 119 1.48 3.15 -8.87
CA VAL A 119 1.62 2.35 -10.09
C VAL A 119 2.56 1.21 -9.81
N ALA A 120 2.30 0.07 -10.44
CA ALA A 120 3.06 -1.14 -10.20
C ALA A 120 3.30 -1.94 -11.48
N GLU A 121 4.46 -2.58 -11.52
CA GLU A 121 4.85 -3.50 -12.57
C GLU A 121 5.13 -4.90 -12.01
N GLN A 122 4.79 -5.93 -12.77
CA GLN A 122 5.07 -7.30 -12.40
C GLN A 122 6.53 -7.64 -12.69
N LEU A 123 7.26 -8.03 -11.65
CA LEU A 123 8.58 -8.63 -11.73
C LEU A 123 8.48 -10.17 -11.76
N PRO A 124 9.54 -10.89 -12.15
CA PRO A 124 9.58 -12.35 -12.11
C PRO A 124 9.25 -12.91 -10.72
N LYS A 125 8.66 -14.11 -10.68
CA LYS A 125 8.29 -14.83 -9.45
C LYS A 125 7.30 -14.04 -8.57
N HIS A 126 6.29 -13.44 -9.18
CA HIS A 126 5.19 -12.73 -8.50
C HIS A 126 5.58 -11.50 -7.68
N ARG A 127 6.84 -11.07 -7.75
CA ARG A 127 7.28 -9.81 -7.18
C ARG A 127 6.71 -8.61 -7.94
N VAL A 128 6.61 -7.48 -7.26
CA VAL A 128 6.05 -6.24 -7.76
C VAL A 128 7.04 -5.10 -7.55
N ALA A 129 7.30 -4.36 -8.62
CA ALA A 129 7.96 -3.07 -8.57
C ALA A 129 6.90 -1.99 -8.31
N LEU A 130 6.85 -1.45 -7.09
CA LEU A 130 5.85 -0.46 -6.69
C LEU A 130 6.42 0.96 -6.72
N TYR A 131 5.65 1.87 -7.30
CA TYR A 131 5.93 3.30 -7.38
C TYR A 131 4.72 4.09 -6.89
N ALA A 132 4.91 5.39 -6.65
CA ALA A 132 3.82 6.28 -6.24
C ALA A 132 3.66 7.47 -7.18
N TYR A 133 2.47 8.06 -7.21
CA TYR A 133 2.26 9.36 -7.82
C TYR A 133 2.43 10.48 -6.79
N ASN A 134 3.01 11.60 -7.20
CA ASN A 134 2.96 12.85 -6.42
C ASN A 134 1.69 13.66 -6.73
N GLY A 135 1.54 14.81 -6.08
CA GLY A 135 0.40 15.72 -6.30
C GLY A 135 0.37 16.39 -7.68
N SER A 136 1.48 16.36 -8.42
CA SER A 136 1.56 16.84 -9.81
C SER A 136 1.20 15.75 -10.83
N GLY A 137 0.99 14.51 -10.39
CA GLY A 137 0.73 13.36 -11.26
C GLY A 137 1.98 12.71 -11.86
N ASN A 138 3.18 13.04 -11.39
CA ASN A 138 4.43 12.40 -11.81
C ASN A 138 4.66 11.11 -11.01
N VAL A 139 5.29 10.12 -11.65
CA VAL A 139 5.73 8.89 -10.99
C VAL A 139 6.99 9.17 -10.16
N CYS A 140 6.97 8.75 -8.91
CA CYS A 140 8.06 8.83 -7.95
C CYS A 140 8.57 7.44 -7.60
N GLY A 141 9.89 7.32 -7.50
CA GLY A 141 10.53 6.15 -6.91
C GLY A 141 10.29 6.10 -5.41
N LEU A 142 10.24 4.90 -4.85
CA LEU A 142 10.08 4.63 -3.44
C LEU A 142 11.36 4.03 -2.86
N ARG A 143 11.83 4.56 -1.74
CA ARG A 143 13.06 4.10 -1.08
C ARG A 143 12.87 4.00 0.43
N VAL A 144 13.42 2.95 1.01
CA VAL A 144 13.53 2.77 2.46
C VAL A 144 14.77 3.50 2.97
N THR A 145 14.61 4.38 3.97
CA THR A 145 15.70 5.08 4.65
C THR A 145 16.23 4.26 5.82
N ALA A 146 17.37 4.67 6.41
CA ALA A 146 18.03 3.95 7.49
C ALA A 146 17.17 3.83 8.77
N ASP A 147 16.25 4.76 8.98
CA ASP A 147 15.24 4.76 10.05
C ASP A 147 13.94 4.01 9.67
N ASN A 148 14.00 3.18 8.61
CA ASN A 148 12.92 2.38 8.08
C ASN A 148 11.71 3.15 7.53
N ILE A 149 11.82 4.46 7.32
CA ILE A 149 10.76 5.26 6.68
C ILE A 149 10.80 5.04 5.17
N ILE A 150 9.62 5.02 4.53
CA ILE A 150 9.54 4.98 3.07
C ILE A 150 9.39 6.41 2.55
N ILE A 151 10.39 6.86 1.80
CA ILE A 151 10.39 8.15 1.12
C ILE A 151 10.06 7.99 -0.36
N ALA A 152 9.48 9.03 -0.95
CA ALA A 152 9.25 9.13 -2.38
C ALA A 152 10.18 10.20 -2.97
N HIS A 153 10.68 9.96 -4.18
CA HIS A 153 11.56 10.90 -4.86
C HIS A 153 11.31 10.90 -6.37
N GLU A 154 11.33 12.10 -6.97
CA GLU A 154 11.34 12.26 -8.42
C GLU A 154 12.78 12.13 -8.92
N SER A 155 13.00 11.21 -9.85
CA SER A 155 14.30 10.99 -10.48
C SER A 155 14.09 10.34 -11.84
N GLY A 156 14.95 10.67 -12.82
CA GLY A 156 15.01 9.93 -14.08
C GLY A 156 15.39 8.44 -13.90
N HIS A 157 15.84 8.07 -12.70
CA HIS A 157 16.13 6.69 -12.28
C HIS A 157 15.29 6.34 -11.05
N ALA A 158 13.99 6.65 -11.09
CA ALA A 158 13.05 6.30 -10.03
C ALA A 158 13.20 4.83 -9.64
N MET A 159 13.60 4.57 -8.40
CA MET A 159 13.74 3.22 -7.88
C MET A 159 12.38 2.71 -7.40
N ALA A 160 11.97 1.53 -7.88
CA ALA A 160 10.77 0.89 -7.35
C ALA A 160 11.02 0.39 -5.92
N LEU A 161 9.96 0.38 -5.11
CA LEU A 161 9.93 -0.50 -3.95
C LEU A 161 9.70 -1.93 -4.43
N ASP A 162 10.72 -2.75 -4.24
CA ASP A 162 10.71 -4.16 -4.60
C ASP A 162 10.01 -4.99 -3.53
N CYS A 163 8.82 -5.49 -3.85
CA CYS A 163 7.91 -6.09 -2.89
C CYS A 163 7.11 -7.25 -3.47
N GLU A 164 6.26 -7.86 -2.65
CA GLU A 164 5.30 -8.89 -3.02
C GLU A 164 4.00 -8.63 -2.26
N PHE A 165 2.88 -8.83 -2.95
CA PHE A 165 1.55 -8.77 -2.32
C PHE A 165 1.23 -10.17 -1.80
N VAL A 166 1.33 -10.35 -0.48
CA VAL A 166 1.07 -11.62 0.19
C VAL A 166 -0.38 -11.67 0.63
N ARG A 167 -1.17 -12.56 0.02
CA ARG A 167 -2.59 -12.68 0.32
C ARG A 167 -2.81 -13.17 1.76
N VAL A 168 -3.60 -12.41 2.50
CA VAL A 168 -4.05 -12.79 3.84
C VAL A 168 -5.40 -13.46 3.71
N SER A 169 -5.52 -14.69 4.22
CA SER A 169 -6.80 -15.39 4.25
C SER A 169 -7.78 -14.69 5.19
N THR A 170 -8.90 -14.24 4.65
CA THR A 170 -10.06 -13.76 5.42
C THR A 170 -10.97 -14.91 5.90
N ARG A 171 -10.69 -16.16 5.51
CA ARG A 171 -11.55 -17.33 5.77
C ARG A 171 -11.37 -17.95 7.16
N LYS A 172 -11.16 -17.16 8.20
CA LYS A 172 -11.59 -17.62 9.53
C LYS A 172 -13.10 -17.41 9.59
N PHE A 173 -13.83 -18.44 9.15
CA PHE A 173 -15.25 -18.61 9.43
C PHE A 173 -15.51 -18.27 10.91
N ILE A 174 -16.34 -17.26 11.15
CA ILE A 174 -17.11 -17.19 12.39
C ILE A 174 -18.13 -18.30 12.23
N GLY A 175 -17.80 -19.47 12.76
CA GLY A 175 -18.71 -20.60 12.81
C GLY A 175 -19.99 -20.19 13.52
N LEU A 176 -21.12 -20.64 12.96
CA LEU A 176 -22.43 -20.69 13.61
C LEU A 176 -22.31 -21.16 15.06
N PHE A 177 -22.64 -20.27 16.00
CA PHE A 177 -23.30 -20.57 17.27
C PHE A 177 -24.21 -19.39 17.63
#